data_AF-D5ETT2-F1
#
_entry.id   AF-D5ETT2-F1
#
_cell.length_a   1.000
_cell.length_b   1.000
_cell.length_c   1.000
_cell.angle_alpha   90.00
_cell.angle_beta   90.00
_cell.angle_gamma   90.00
#
_symmetry.space_group_name_H-M   'P 1'
#
loop_
_entity.id
_entity.type
_entity.pdbx_description
1 polymer ?
#
loop_
_entity_poly.entity_id
_entity_poly.type
_entity_poly.pdbx_seq_one_letter_code
_entity_poly.pdbx_strand_id
1 'polypeptide(L)'
;MNGYPRFGWVDIDRFLQMDTNTRLAMLQILEERYERKSVIIVSQLPINKWYDYIGDPTLADAIMDRLVSNANKIELKGDSMRQKKKK
;
A
#
# COMPACT_ATOMS: atom_id res chain seq x y z
N MET A 1 22.10 -33.77 11.32
CA MET A 1 22.16 -32.81 10.21
C MET A 1 20.81 -32.12 10.12
N ASN A 2 20.61 -31.07 10.92
CA ASN A 2 19.39 -30.27 10.97
C ASN A 2 19.81 -28.83 11.27
N GLY A 3 19.33 -27.87 10.48
CA GLY A 3 19.54 -26.45 10.75
C GLY A 3 19.74 -25.62 9.49
N TYR A 4 18.66 -25.38 8.74
CA TYR A 4 18.65 -24.22 7.85
C TYR A 4 18.55 -22.96 8.73
N PRO A 5 19.38 -21.92 8.50
CA PRO A 5 19.35 -20.72 9.31
C PRO A 5 18.01 -20.02 9.14
N ARG A 6 17.36 -19.68 10.27
CA ARG A 6 16.21 -18.77 10.32
C ARG A 6 16.66 -17.42 9.77
N PHE A 7 16.50 -17.19 8.47
CA PHE A 7 16.48 -15.85 7.91
C PHE A 7 15.33 -15.12 8.59
N GLY A 8 15.68 -14.19 9.49
CA GLY A 8 14.72 -13.28 10.09
C GLY A 8 14.10 -12.45 8.99
N TRP A 9 12.83 -12.73 8.67
CA TRP A 9 12.02 -11.82 7.90
C TRP A 9 11.81 -10.59 8.78
N VAL A 10 12.61 -9.54 8.54
CA VAL A 10 12.20 -8.20 8.95
C VAL A 10 11.06 -7.86 8.02
N ASP A 11 9.85 -7.98 8.53
CA ASP A 11 8.63 -7.53 7.88
C ASP A 11 8.73 -6.00 7.72
N ILE A 12 9.31 -5.55 6.59
CA ILE A 12 9.50 -4.14 6.25
C ILE A 12 8.16 -3.40 6.15
N ASP A 13 7.07 -4.12 5.88
CA ASP A 13 5.72 -3.56 5.85
C ASP A 13 5.18 -3.26 7.26
N ARG A 14 5.90 -3.65 8.32
CA ARG A 14 5.36 -3.63 9.69
C ARG A 14 5.58 -2.34 10.46
N PHE A 15 6.43 -1.40 10.05
CA PHE A 15 6.87 -0.37 11.02
C PHE A 15 7.18 1.07 10.60
N LEU A 16 6.87 1.53 9.39
CA LEU A 16 6.99 2.96 9.12
C LEU A 16 5.69 3.50 8.55
N GLN A 17 4.97 4.28 9.36
CA GLN A 17 3.98 5.21 8.84
C GLN A 17 4.66 6.07 7.77
N MET A 18 3.89 6.51 6.77
CA MET A 18 4.43 7.41 5.75
C MET A 18 5.09 8.61 6.43
N ASP A 19 6.29 9.01 6.01
CA ASP A 19 6.83 10.29 6.48
C ASP A 19 6.03 11.45 5.86
N THR A 20 6.14 12.62 6.47
CA THR A 20 5.36 13.80 6.05
C THR A 20 5.62 14.18 4.59
N ASN A 21 6.85 14.06 4.08
CA ASN A 21 7.14 14.43 2.70
C ASN A 21 6.48 13.45 1.73
N THR A 22 6.50 12.15 2.05
CA THR A 22 5.82 11.13 1.24
C THR A 22 4.31 11.34 1.20
N ARG A 23 3.68 11.75 2.32
CA ARG A 23 2.24 12.07 2.34
C ARG A 23 1.91 13.26 1.43
N LEU A 24 2.69 14.34 1.55
CA LEU A 24 2.47 15.55 0.76
C LEU A 24 2.71 15.30 -0.73
N ALA A 25 3.77 14.57 -1.09
CA ALA A 25 4.05 14.19 -2.47
C ALA A 25 2.93 13.31 -3.05
N MET A 26 2.42 12.36 -2.26
CA MET A 26 1.31 11.52 -2.67
C MET A 26 0.05 12.36 -2.92
N LEU A 27 -0.28 13.29 -2.02
CA LEU A 27 -1.42 14.19 -2.21
C LEU A 27 -1.28 15.05 -3.47
N GLN A 28 -0.09 15.62 -3.74
CA GLN A 28 0.16 16.40 -4.96
C GLN A 28 -0.08 15.59 -6.23
N ILE A 29 0.48 14.37 -6.31
CA ILE A 29 0.28 13.49 -7.48
C ILE A 29 -1.20 13.15 -7.66
N LEU A 30 -1.92 12.92 -6.55
CA LEU A 30 -3.34 12.63 -6.60
C LEU A 30 -4.15 13.83 -7.06
N GLU A 31 -3.84 15.03 -6.60
CA GLU A 31 -4.51 16.27 -7.02
C GLU A 31 -4.32 16.56 -8.51
N GLU A 32 -3.10 16.40 -9.04
CA GLU A 32 -2.84 16.59 -10.46
C GLU A 32 -3.62 15.62 -11.35
N ARG A 33 -3.92 14.43 -10.83
CA ARG A 33 -4.61 13.36 -11.57
C ARG A 33 -6.10 13.29 -11.28
N TYR A 34 -6.56 13.88 -10.19
CA TYR A 34 -7.95 13.83 -9.74
C TYR A 34 -8.87 14.30 -10.86
N GLU A 35 -9.85 13.46 -11.21
CA GLU A 35 -10.82 13.66 -12.30
C GLU A 35 -10.22 13.89 -13.72
N ARG A 36 -8.91 13.74 -13.90
CA ARG A 36 -8.22 13.95 -15.18
C ARG A 36 -7.63 12.67 -15.76
N LYS A 37 -7.06 11.81 -14.91
CA LYS A 37 -6.35 10.59 -15.32
C LYS A 37 -6.55 9.48 -14.31
N SER A 38 -6.55 8.23 -14.77
CA SER A 38 -6.62 7.06 -13.91
C SER A 38 -5.32 6.86 -13.09
N VAL A 39 -5.48 6.35 -11.88
CA VAL A 39 -4.40 5.96 -10.97
C VAL A 39 -4.59 4.49 -10.59
N ILE A 40 -3.51 3.71 -10.65
CA ILE A 40 -3.49 2.31 -10.17
C ILE A 40 -2.57 2.27 -8.96
N ILE A 41 -3.07 1.75 -7.85
CA ILE A 41 -2.29 1.47 -6.64
C ILE A 41 -2.31 -0.03 -6.38
N VAL A 42 -1.12 -0.58 -6.11
CA VAL A 42 -0.94 -1.97 -5.70
C VAL A 42 -0.33 -1.94 -4.31
N SER A 43 -1.01 -2.55 -3.35
CA SER A 43 -0.55 -2.61 -1.96
C SER A 43 -0.75 -4.02 -1.41
N GLN A 44 0.19 -4.44 -0.57
CA GLN A 44 0.07 -5.65 0.24
C GLN A 44 -0.76 -5.39 1.51
N LEU A 45 -0.95 -4.11 1.88
CA LEU A 45 -1.81 -3.71 2.99
C LEU A 45 -3.28 -3.68 2.55
N PRO A 46 -4.20 -4.27 3.33
CA PRO A 46 -5.63 -4.12 3.08
C PRO A 46 -6.05 -2.65 3.22
N ILE A 47 -7.03 -2.22 2.43
CA ILE A 47 -7.47 -0.81 2.35
C ILE A 47 -7.88 -0.24 3.73
N ASN A 48 -8.44 -1.07 4.60
CA ASN A 48 -8.83 -0.64 5.96
C ASN A 48 -7.64 -0.26 6.85
N LYS A 49 -6.41 -0.66 6.51
CA LYS A 49 -5.19 -0.28 7.23
C LYS A 49 -4.48 0.93 6.63
N TRP A 50 -4.95 1.44 5.48
CA TRP A 50 -4.28 2.56 4.81
C TRP A 50 -4.40 3.84 5.62
N TYR A 51 -5.52 4.03 6.33
CA TYR A 51 -5.72 5.18 7.21
C TYR A 51 -4.62 5.26 8.28
N ASP A 52 -4.42 4.17 9.02
CA ASP A 52 -3.41 4.06 10.06
C ASP A 52 -1.98 4.14 9.50
N TYR A 53 -1.76 3.61 8.30
CA TYR A 53 -0.46 3.65 7.62
C TYR A 53 -0.08 5.06 7.17
N ILE A 54 -1.06 5.85 6.71
CA ILE A 54 -0.85 7.28 6.44
C ILE A 54 -0.53 7.98 7.76
N GLY A 55 -1.29 7.75 8.83
CA GLY A 55 -0.91 8.15 10.20
C GLY A 55 -1.13 9.63 10.56
N ASP A 56 -1.54 10.47 9.61
CA ASP A 56 -2.05 11.83 9.87
C ASP A 56 -3.53 11.88 9.49
N PRO A 57 -4.47 12.11 10.43
CA PRO A 57 -5.91 12.04 10.13
C PRO A 57 -6.36 12.98 9.01
N THR A 58 -5.86 14.21 8.99
CA THR A 58 -6.24 15.23 7.99
C THR A 58 -5.78 14.84 6.60
N LEU A 59 -4.52 14.41 6.47
CA LEU A 59 -3.97 13.97 5.19
C LEU A 59 -4.54 12.61 4.78
N ALA A 60 -4.82 11.72 5.74
CA ALA A 60 -5.44 10.43 5.49
C ALA A 60 -6.83 10.60 4.90
N ASP A 61 -7.67 11.47 5.48
CA ASP A 61 -8.99 11.80 4.92
C ASP A 61 -8.85 12.32 3.49
N ALA A 62 -7.99 13.33 3.27
CA ALA A 62 -7.82 13.94 1.95
C ALA A 62 -7.29 12.97 0.86
N ILE A 63 -6.36 12.08 1.23
CA ILE A 63 -5.80 11.06 0.33
C ILE A 63 -6.83 9.96 0.06
N MET A 64 -7.50 9.47 1.10
CA MET A 64 -8.48 8.39 0.98
C MET A 64 -9.71 8.83 0.19
N ASP A 65 -10.17 10.07 0.34
CA ASP A 65 -11.26 10.62 -0.46
C ASP A 65 -10.93 10.64 -1.96
N ARG A 66 -9.69 10.98 -2.32
CA ARG A 66 -9.26 11.02 -3.73
C ARG A 66 -9.04 9.63 -4.31
N LEU A 67 -8.61 8.69 -3.48
CA LEU A 67 -8.25 7.35 -3.92
C LEU A 67 -9.37 6.35 -3.91
N VAL A 68 -10.21 6.37 -2.87
CA VAL A 68 -11.13 5.27 -2.57
C VAL A 68 -12.54 5.60 -2.98
N SER A 69 -12.93 6.88 -2.95
CA SER A 69 -14.31 7.30 -3.23
C SER A 69 -14.78 6.99 -4.65
N ASN A 70 -13.86 6.95 -5.64
CA ASN A 70 -14.17 6.60 -7.03
C ASN A 70 -13.29 5.47 -7.60
N ALA A 71 -12.81 4.56 -6.76
CA ALA A 71 -11.94 3.46 -7.19
C ALA A 71 -12.64 2.11 -7.30
N ASN A 72 -12.17 1.33 -8.28
CA ASN A 72 -12.45 -0.10 -8.38
C ASN A 72 -11.48 -0.87 -7.48
N LYS A 73 -12.02 -1.55 -6.47
CA LYS A 73 -11.23 -2.32 -5.49
C LYS A 73 -11.13 -3.76 -5.95
N ILE A 74 -9.91 -4.24 -6.16
CA ILE A 74 -9.65 -5.63 -6.56
C ILE A 74 -8.81 -6.27 -5.46
N GLU A 75 -9.43 -7.15 -4.67
CA GLU A 75 -8.71 -7.94 -3.67
C GLU A 75 -8.13 -9.19 -4.35
N LEU A 76 -6.80 -9.24 -4.45
CA LEU A 76 -6.10 -10.39 -5.01
C LEU A 76 -6.03 -11.52 -3.97
N LYS A 77 -6.50 -12.71 -4.36
CA LYS A 77 -6.48 -13.92 -3.54
C LYS A 77 -5.66 -15.01 -4.22
N GLY A 78 -5.03 -15.87 -3.43
CA GLY A 78 -4.29 -17.04 -3.90
C GLY A 78 -2.81 -17.04 -3.53
N ASP A 79 -2.16 -18.16 -3.83
CA ASP A 79 -0.75 -18.37 -3.50
C ASP A 79 0.18 -17.51 -4.36
N SER A 80 1.38 -17.23 -3.81
CA SER A 80 2.41 -16.52 -4.55
C SER A 80 2.74 -17.22 -5.86
N MET A 81 2.52 -16.52 -6.97
CA MET A 81 2.88 -16.99 -8.30
C MET A 81 4.39 -17.24 -8.46
N ARG A 82 5.23 -16.73 -7.55
CA ARG A 82 6.67 -17.02 -7.52
C ARG A 82 6.96 -18.50 -7.26
N GLN A 83 6.12 -19.19 -6.49
CA GLN A 83 6.29 -20.62 -6.19
C GLN A 83 5.93 -21.52 -7.37
N LYS A 84 5.03 -21.08 -8.26
CA LYS A 84 4.64 -21.83 -9.47
C LYS A 84 5.75 -21.96 -10.51
N LYS A 85 6.76 -21.08 -10.52
CA LYS A 85 7.92 -21.14 -11.43
C LYS A 85 9.05 -22.07 -10.97
N LYS A 86 8.94 -22.69 -9.78
CA LYS A 86 9.98 -23.56 -9.21
C LYS A 86 9.81 -25.06 -9.54
N LYS A 87 8.98 -25.39 -10.54
CA LYS A 87 8.87 -26.75 -11.10
C LYS A 87 9.47 -26.78 -12.49
#